data_AF-A0A1G7GU23-F1
#
_entry.id   AF-A0A1G7GU23-F1
#
_cell.length_a   1.000
_cell.length_b   1.000
_cell.length_c   1.000
_cell.angle_alpha   90.00
_cell.angle_beta   90.00
_cell.angle_gamma   90.00
#
_symmetry.space_group_name_H-M   'P 1'
#
loop_
_entity.id
_entity.type
_entity.pdbx_description
1 polymer ?
#
loop_
_entity_poly.entity_id
_entity_poly.type
_entity_poly.pdbx_seq_one_letter_code
_entity_poly.pdbx_strand_id
1 'polypeptide(L)'
;MSYSASDLLNLSDSELDDAFKGGTVGPIPNGEADGRAILAPGTKFTHDIASIVNIFAWQGKTFDAKHGTLTNRISSLGVNAIVAQVYVGPSLFDGKDCIILDYSKTSLLAKHVRDEIRLIAPQLYLGLVYWDTKRTIHFSLQFPAA
;
A
#
# COMPACT_ATOMS: atom_id res chain seq x y z
N MET A 1 -15.88 7.34 10.49
CA MET A 1 -14.96 7.42 11.66
C MET A 1 -13.63 7.92 11.15
N SER A 2 -12.92 8.76 11.90
CA SER A 2 -11.56 9.19 11.50
C SER A 2 -10.56 8.20 12.10
N TYR A 3 -9.91 7.39 11.26
CA TYR A 3 -8.82 6.51 11.70
C TYR A 3 -7.52 7.31 11.83
N SER A 4 -6.69 6.99 12.82
CA SER A 4 -5.26 7.32 12.79
C SER A 4 -4.44 6.11 12.35
N ALA A 5 -3.20 6.32 11.89
CA ALA A 5 -2.31 5.23 11.50
C ALA A 5 -2.02 4.23 12.64
N SER A 6 -2.12 4.66 13.90
CA SER A 6 -1.91 3.79 15.07
C SER A 6 -3.17 2.98 15.40
N ASP A 7 -4.37 3.53 15.16
CA ASP A 7 -5.63 2.79 15.39
C ASP A 7 -5.71 1.54 14.51
N LEU A 8 -5.25 1.66 13.25
CA LEU A 8 -5.25 0.57 12.28
C LEU A 8 -4.46 -0.66 12.74
N LEU A 9 -3.44 -0.48 13.59
CA LEU A 9 -2.64 -1.60 14.11
C LEU A 9 -3.39 -2.47 15.12
N ASN A 10 -4.48 -1.95 15.69
CA ASN A 10 -5.30 -2.66 16.67
C ASN A 10 -6.55 -3.31 16.06
N LEU A 11 -6.78 -3.10 14.76
CA LEU A 11 -7.94 -3.65 14.06
C LEU A 11 -7.71 -5.10 13.64
N SER A 12 -8.79 -5.88 13.65
CA SER A 12 -8.84 -7.19 13.01
C SER A 12 -8.79 -7.09 11.48
N ASP A 13 -8.52 -8.21 10.81
CA ASP A 13 -8.51 -8.26 9.33
C ASP A 13 -9.87 -7.83 8.74
N SER A 14 -10.99 -8.23 9.35
CA SER A 14 -12.32 -7.82 8.92
C SER A 14 -12.60 -6.33 9.11
N GLU A 15 -12.10 -5.73 10.20
CA GLU A 15 -12.28 -4.29 10.44
C GLU A 15 -11.42 -3.45 9.47
N LEU A 16 -10.23 -3.95 9.12
CA LEU A 16 -9.39 -3.34 8.08
C LEU A 16 -10.04 -3.45 6.70
N ASP A 17 -10.64 -4.61 6.38
CA ASP A 17 -11.40 -4.85 5.17
C ASP A 17 -12.58 -3.88 5.03
N ASP A 18 -13.35 -3.71 6.11
CA ASP A 18 -14.48 -2.78 6.16
C ASP A 18 -14.01 -1.32 6.02
N ALA A 19 -12.90 -0.95 6.67
CA ALA A 19 -12.29 0.37 6.52
C ALA A 19 -11.86 0.63 5.07
N PHE A 20 -11.21 -0.33 4.41
CA PHE A 20 -10.80 -0.22 3.02
C PHE A 20 -12.02 -0.11 2.08
N LYS A 21 -13.06 -0.93 2.31
CA LYS A 21 -14.30 -0.93 1.52
C LYS A 21 -15.10 0.37 1.65
N GLY A 22 -15.02 1.01 2.81
CA GLY A 22 -15.62 2.32 3.11
C GLY A 22 -14.78 3.52 2.66
N GLY A 23 -13.50 3.29 2.33
CA GLY A 23 -12.61 4.33 1.81
C GLY A 23 -13.04 4.86 0.43
N THR A 24 -12.48 6.01 0.07
CA THR A 24 -12.67 6.63 -1.25
C THR A 24 -11.39 6.53 -2.07
N VAL A 25 -11.47 6.69 -3.40
CA VAL A 25 -10.27 6.70 -4.26
C VAL A 25 -9.29 7.79 -3.81
N GLY A 26 -9.81 8.98 -3.46
CA GLY A 26 -8.98 10.16 -3.21
C GLY A 26 -8.22 10.63 -4.46
N PRO A 27 -7.45 11.71 -4.36
CA PRO A 27 -6.48 12.06 -5.39
C PRO A 27 -5.31 11.07 -5.39
N ILE A 28 -4.63 10.90 -6.53
CA ILE A 28 -3.32 10.24 -6.54
C ILE A 28 -2.39 11.03 -5.60
N PRO A 29 -1.80 10.39 -4.57
CA PRO A 29 -0.96 11.10 -3.63
C PRO A 29 0.28 11.68 -4.29
N ASN A 30 0.89 12.66 -3.63
CA ASN A 30 2.13 13.27 -4.09
C ASN A 30 3.06 13.54 -2.90
N GLY A 31 4.36 13.34 -3.11
CA GLY A 31 5.37 13.53 -2.07
C GLY A 31 5.63 12.28 -1.23
N GLU A 32 6.26 12.47 -0.08
CA GLU A 32 6.70 11.39 0.78
C GLU A 32 5.61 10.96 1.76
N ALA A 33 5.44 9.65 1.91
CA ALA A 33 4.58 9.03 2.90
C ALA A 33 5.36 8.10 3.83
N ASP A 34 4.95 8.10 5.09
CA ASP A 34 5.37 7.11 6.07
C ASP A 34 4.52 5.84 5.89
N GLY A 35 5.19 4.75 5.53
CA GLY A 35 4.56 3.46 5.31
C GLY A 35 4.59 2.58 6.56
N ARG A 36 3.52 1.83 6.82
CA ARG A 36 3.50 0.80 7.87
C ARG A 36 2.82 -0.46 7.37
N ALA A 37 3.49 -1.60 7.46
CA ALA A 37 2.84 -2.91 7.27
C ALA A 37 1.92 -3.20 8.46
N ILE A 38 0.73 -3.72 8.18
CA ILE A 38 -0.27 -4.09 9.19
C ILE A 38 -0.49 -5.60 9.07
N LEU A 39 0.09 -6.35 10.01
CA LEU A 39 -0.13 -7.78 10.17
C LEU A 39 -1.26 -7.97 11.17
N ALA A 40 -2.47 -8.22 10.67
CA ALA A 40 -3.62 -8.46 11.53
C ALA A 40 -3.38 -9.65 12.47
N PRO A 41 -3.92 -9.63 13.71
CA PRO A 41 -3.80 -10.75 14.63
C PRO A 41 -4.24 -12.08 13.99
N GLY A 42 -3.40 -13.12 14.09
CA GLY A 42 -3.68 -14.43 13.51
C GLY A 42 -3.24 -14.63 12.05
N THR A 43 -2.64 -13.61 11.42
CA THR A 43 -2.04 -13.75 10.08
C THR A 43 -0.96 -14.82 10.09
N LYS A 44 -1.16 -15.89 9.29
CA LYS A 44 -0.15 -16.95 9.12
C LYS A 44 1.00 -16.40 8.28
N PHE A 45 2.21 -16.41 8.82
CA PHE A 45 3.40 -15.99 8.09
C PHE A 45 3.72 -17.01 6.99
N THR A 46 3.46 -16.64 5.73
CA THR A 46 3.67 -17.49 4.55
C THR A 46 4.88 -17.01 3.74
N HIS A 47 5.34 -17.83 2.79
CA HIS A 47 6.42 -17.46 1.88
C HIS A 47 6.13 -16.17 1.09
N ASP A 48 4.87 -15.96 0.68
CA ASP A 48 4.44 -14.76 -0.05
C ASP A 48 4.61 -13.51 0.82
N ILE A 49 4.18 -13.58 2.09
CA ILE A 49 4.34 -12.48 3.06
C ILE A 49 5.82 -12.22 3.34
N ALA A 50 6.62 -13.27 3.54
CA ALA A 50 8.06 -13.13 3.73
C ALA A 50 8.75 -12.46 2.52
N SER A 51 8.31 -12.81 1.31
CA SER A 51 8.81 -12.22 0.06
C SER A 51 8.44 -10.75 -0.03
N ILE A 52 7.19 -10.39 0.27
CA ILE A 52 6.74 -9.00 0.31
C ILE A 52 7.56 -8.21 1.34
N VAL A 53 7.77 -8.76 2.55
CA VAL A 53 8.55 -8.08 3.59
C VAL A 53 10.00 -7.84 3.19
N ASN A 54 10.60 -8.77 2.45
CA ASN A 54 11.95 -8.59 1.92
C ASN A 54 12.02 -7.59 0.75
N ILE A 55 10.98 -7.54 -0.09
CA ILE A 55 10.92 -6.63 -1.25
C ILE A 55 10.68 -5.19 -0.79
N PHE A 56 9.78 -5.00 0.16
CA PHE A 56 9.38 -3.69 0.64
C PHE A 56 9.99 -3.41 2.00
N ALA A 57 10.99 -2.55 2.02
CA ALA A 57 11.26 -1.80 3.23
C ALA A 57 10.18 -0.72 3.34
N TRP A 58 9.18 -0.92 4.21
CA TRP A 58 8.19 0.12 4.54
C TRP A 58 8.81 1.26 5.36
N GLN A 59 9.96 1.79 4.96
CA GLN A 59 10.53 3.03 5.52
C GLN A 59 9.89 4.27 4.88
N GLY A 60 9.07 4.07 3.84
CA GLY A 60 8.24 5.10 3.22
C GLY A 60 8.19 4.96 1.71
N LYS A 61 7.25 5.70 1.12
CA LYS A 61 6.95 5.70 -0.30
C LYS A 61 6.97 7.15 -0.79
N THR A 62 7.62 7.42 -1.92
CA THR A 62 7.61 8.74 -2.56
C THR A 62 6.78 8.67 -3.83
N PHE A 63 5.70 9.44 -3.87
CA PHE A 63 4.78 9.51 -5.00
C PHE A 63 5.07 10.72 -5.87
N ASP A 64 5.02 10.51 -7.19
CA ASP A 64 5.03 11.54 -8.20
C ASP A 64 3.70 11.50 -8.97
N ALA A 65 2.74 12.30 -8.51
CA ALA A 65 1.41 12.36 -9.11
C ALA A 65 1.45 12.88 -10.55
N LYS A 66 2.45 13.68 -10.91
CA LYS A 66 2.59 14.27 -12.25
C LYS A 66 2.98 13.21 -13.27
N HIS A 67 3.88 12.30 -12.90
CA HIS A 67 4.36 11.24 -13.79
C HIS A 67 3.63 9.92 -13.58
N GLY A 68 2.74 9.81 -12.59
CA GLY A 68 1.99 8.59 -12.29
C GLY A 68 2.92 7.47 -11.83
N THR A 69 3.90 7.79 -11.00
CA THR A 69 4.89 6.84 -10.51
C THR A 69 5.10 6.94 -9.00
N LEU A 70 5.66 5.88 -8.45
CA LEU A 70 5.97 5.72 -7.04
C LEU A 70 7.35 5.10 -6.91
N THR A 71 8.11 5.47 -5.88
CA THR A 71 9.32 4.75 -5.47
C THR A 71 9.25 4.30 -4.01
N ASN A 72 9.64 3.05 -3.73
CA ASN A 72 9.86 2.60 -2.34
C ASN A 72 11.25 3.02 -1.86
N ARG A 73 11.34 3.53 -0.63
CA ARG A 73 12.61 3.94 0.00
C ARG A 73 13.19 2.77 0.80
N ILE A 74 14.26 2.16 0.28
CA ILE A 74 14.78 0.88 0.83
C ILE A 74 16.05 1.03 1.67
N SER A 75 16.84 2.11 1.54
CA SER A 75 17.97 2.35 2.47
C SER A 75 18.50 3.79 2.45
N SER A 76 19.22 4.16 3.52
CA SER A 76 19.97 5.41 3.71
C SER A 76 21.20 5.58 2.78
N LEU A 77 21.46 4.63 1.87
CA LEU A 77 22.61 4.61 0.95
C LEU A 77 22.22 4.68 -0.54
N GLY A 78 20.95 4.91 -0.87
CA GLY A 78 20.57 5.69 -2.05
C GLY A 78 20.52 5.03 -3.44
N VAL A 79 20.33 3.71 -3.60
CA VAL A 79 20.33 3.14 -4.98
C VAL A 79 19.26 2.08 -5.32
N ASN A 80 18.42 1.61 -4.40
CA ASN A 80 17.36 0.65 -4.74
C ASN A 80 15.97 1.30 -4.65
N ALA A 81 15.55 1.97 -5.72
CA ALA A 81 14.20 2.51 -5.88
C ALA A 81 13.35 1.51 -6.68
N ILE A 82 12.46 0.79 -6.02
CA ILE A 82 11.44 -0.02 -6.73
C ILE A 82 10.39 0.96 -7.27
N VAL A 83 10.40 1.19 -8.58
CA VAL A 83 9.47 2.09 -9.27
C VAL A 83 8.16 1.38 -9.60
N ALA A 84 7.01 1.90 -9.19
CA ALA A 84 5.69 1.43 -9.61
C ALA A 84 5.01 2.44 -10.53
N GLN A 85 4.08 1.96 -11.38
CA GLN A 85 3.09 2.84 -12.01
C GLN A 85 1.92 3.05 -11.05
N VAL A 86 1.38 4.26 -11.04
CA VAL A 86 0.29 4.68 -10.16
C VAL A 86 -0.87 5.18 -11.01
N TYR A 87 -2.02 4.54 -10.89
CA TYR A 87 -3.22 4.89 -11.66
C TYR A 87 -4.50 4.47 -10.94
N VAL A 88 -5.64 5.04 -11.33
CA VAL A 88 -6.96 4.63 -10.83
C VAL A 88 -7.48 3.45 -11.66
N GLY A 89 -8.05 2.45 -10.99
CA GLY A 89 -8.72 1.34 -11.64
C GLY A 89 -9.52 0.49 -10.66
N PRO A 90 -10.18 -0.58 -11.14
CA PRO A 90 -11.01 -1.42 -10.29
C PRO A 90 -10.16 -2.24 -9.32
N SER A 91 -10.61 -2.28 -8.06
CA SER A 91 -10.02 -3.10 -7.00
C SER A 91 -10.30 -4.58 -7.21
N LEU A 92 -9.28 -5.42 -6.98
CA LEU A 92 -9.45 -6.88 -6.92
C LEU A 92 -10.26 -7.33 -5.70
N PHE A 93 -10.40 -6.47 -4.68
CA PHE A 93 -11.10 -6.79 -3.45
C PHE A 93 -12.63 -6.70 -3.59
N ASP A 94 -13.15 -5.57 -4.09
CA ASP A 94 -14.59 -5.29 -4.12
C ASP A 94 -15.08 -4.75 -5.48
N GLY A 95 -14.21 -4.67 -6.48
CA GLY A 95 -14.53 -4.19 -7.82
C GLY A 95 -14.75 -2.67 -7.94
N LYS A 96 -14.75 -1.91 -6.83
CA LYS A 96 -14.87 -0.45 -6.90
C LYS A 96 -13.51 0.18 -7.19
N ASP A 97 -13.52 1.43 -7.63
CA ASP A 97 -12.29 2.15 -7.93
C ASP A 97 -11.37 2.26 -6.71
N CYS A 98 -10.07 2.14 -6.97
CA CYS A 98 -8.98 2.39 -6.04
C CYS A 98 -7.78 2.94 -6.81
N ILE A 99 -6.77 3.40 -6.08
CA ILE A 99 -5.47 3.71 -6.69
C ILE A 99 -4.64 2.43 -6.66
N ILE A 100 -4.11 2.05 -7.81
CA ILE A 100 -3.30 0.86 -8.02
C ILE A 100 -1.84 1.28 -8.06
N LEU A 101 -0.99 0.55 -7.32
CA LEU A 101 0.46 0.65 -7.41
C LEU A 101 0.96 -0.64 -8.07
N ASP A 102 1.35 -0.52 -9.34
CA ASP A 102 1.68 -1.63 -10.22
C ASP A 102 3.19 -1.79 -10.38
N TYR A 103 3.71 -2.89 -9.83
CA TYR A 103 5.14 -3.23 -9.85
C TYR A 103 5.50 -4.26 -10.93
N SER A 104 4.56 -4.59 -11.83
CA SER A 104 4.73 -5.59 -12.90
C SER A 104 5.99 -5.38 -13.76
N LYS A 105 6.47 -4.14 -13.86
CA LYS A 105 7.56 -3.73 -14.77
C LYS A 105 8.91 -3.52 -14.08
N THR A 106 9.02 -3.71 -12.76
CA THR A 106 10.19 -3.25 -12.00
C THR A 106 11.26 -4.32 -11.82
N SER A 107 10.89 -5.56 -11.47
CA SER A 107 11.84 -6.66 -11.26
C SER A 107 11.15 -8.03 -11.31
N LEU A 108 11.94 -9.11 -11.37
CA LEU A 108 11.43 -10.50 -11.43
C LEU A 108 10.57 -10.89 -10.22
N LEU A 109 10.83 -10.31 -9.04
CA LEU A 109 10.04 -10.56 -7.83
C LEU A 109 8.94 -9.52 -7.66
N ALA A 110 9.24 -8.25 -7.93
CA ALA A 110 8.26 -7.17 -7.80
C ALA A 110 7.12 -7.30 -8.82
N LYS A 111 7.33 -8.02 -9.94
CA LYS A 111 6.27 -8.19 -10.95
C LYS A 111 5.03 -8.92 -10.43
N HIS A 112 5.19 -9.71 -9.37
CA HIS A 112 4.11 -10.41 -8.70
C HIS A 112 3.36 -9.50 -7.74
N VAL A 113 3.85 -8.29 -7.46
CA VAL A 113 3.23 -7.41 -6.48
C VAL A 113 2.31 -6.41 -7.15
N ARG A 114 1.12 -6.32 -6.59
CA ARG A 114 0.17 -5.24 -6.85
C ARG A 114 -0.31 -4.72 -5.50
N ASP A 115 -0.19 -3.41 -5.30
CA ASP A 115 -0.83 -2.77 -4.16
C ASP A 115 -2.09 -2.03 -4.63
N GLU A 116 -3.07 -1.96 -3.75
CA GLU A 116 -4.26 -1.13 -3.92
C GLU A 116 -4.39 -0.22 -2.72
N ILE A 117 -4.70 1.06 -2.91
CA ILE A 117 -4.89 2.02 -1.81
C ILE A 117 -6.18 2.81 -1.96
N ARG A 118 -6.76 3.18 -0.82
CA ARG A 118 -7.89 4.12 -0.70
C ARG A 118 -7.67 5.09 0.45
N LEU A 119 -8.18 6.30 0.28
CA LEU A 119 -8.20 7.32 1.32
C LEU A 119 -9.28 6.98 2.35
N ILE A 120 -8.87 6.78 3.60
CA ILE A 120 -9.77 6.41 4.70
C ILE A 120 -9.88 7.51 5.78
N ALA A 121 -8.94 8.44 5.82
CA ALA A 121 -8.96 9.64 6.64
C ALA A 121 -8.06 10.71 5.98
N PRO A 122 -8.10 12.00 6.40
CA PRO A 122 -7.25 13.04 5.83
C PRO A 122 -5.77 12.63 5.79
N GLN A 123 -5.16 12.65 4.59
CA GLN A 123 -3.77 12.27 4.36
C GLN A 123 -3.40 10.82 4.76
N LEU A 124 -4.38 9.97 5.06
CA LEU A 124 -4.17 8.59 5.46
C LEU A 124 -4.82 7.63 4.47
N TYR A 125 -3.98 6.87 3.79
CA TYR A 125 -4.41 5.80 2.90
C TYR A 125 -4.24 4.45 3.58
N LEU A 126 -5.23 3.59 3.41
CA LEU A 126 -5.14 2.17 3.73
C LEU A 126 -4.96 1.41 2.43
N GLY A 127 -4.12 0.38 2.46
CA GLY A 127 -3.81 -0.42 1.31
C GLY A 127 -3.82 -1.91 1.55
N LEU A 128 -3.99 -2.62 0.45
CA LEU A 128 -3.97 -4.07 0.33
C LEU A 128 -2.77 -4.47 -0.53
N VAL A 129 -2.03 -5.49 -0.10
CA VAL A 129 -0.95 -6.07 -0.89
C VAL A 129 -1.40 -7.38 -1.51
N TYR A 130 -1.18 -7.52 -2.81
CA TYR A 130 -1.42 -8.74 -3.56
C TYR A 130 -0.10 -9.34 -4.03
N TRP A 131 0.00 -10.67 -3.89
CA TRP A 131 0.96 -11.49 -4.63
C TRP A 131 0.20 -12.22 -5.74
N ASP A 132 0.51 -11.92 -6.99
CA ASP A 132 -0.30 -12.23 -8.16
C ASP A 132 -1.74 -11.73 -7.96
N THR A 133 -2.67 -12.64 -7.69
CA THR A 133 -4.08 -12.32 -7.41
C THR A 133 -4.47 -12.64 -5.97
N LYS A 134 -3.54 -13.13 -5.15
CA LYS A 134 -3.78 -13.52 -3.77
C LYS A 134 -3.54 -12.35 -2.84
N ARG A 135 -4.57 -11.93 -2.11
CA ARG A 135 -4.45 -10.94 -1.03
C ARG A 135 -3.55 -11.49 0.08
N THR A 136 -2.66 -10.66 0.59
CA THR A 136 -1.70 -11.04 1.63
C THR A 136 -1.89 -10.26 2.92
N ILE A 137 -1.56 -8.97 2.93
CA ILE A 137 -1.56 -8.13 4.13
C ILE A 137 -2.12 -6.74 3.83
N HIS A 138 -2.40 -6.00 4.91
CA HIS A 138 -2.72 -4.59 4.89
C HIS A 138 -1.47 -3.74 5.08
N PHE A 139 -1.53 -2.47 4.66
CA PHE A 139 -0.54 -1.46 5.01
C PHE A 139 -1.20 -0.08 5.06
N SER A 140 -0.58 0.88 5.73
CA SER A 140 -1.00 2.28 5.70
C SER A 140 0.07 3.19 5.14
N LEU A 141 -0.37 4.31 4.56
CA LEU A 141 0.47 5.43 4.12
C LEU A 141 -0.06 6.71 4.75
N GLN A 142 0.75 7.30 5.62
CA GLN A 142 0.47 8.61 6.20
C GLN A 142 1.32 9.66 5.47
N PHE A 143 0.66 10.64 4.88
CA PHE A 143 1.32 11.82 4.33
C PHE A 143 1.35 12.94 5.39
N PRO A 144 2.37 13.81 5.37
CA PRO A 144 2.35 15.04 6.15
C PRO A 144 1.08 15.85 5.89
N ALA A 145 0.63 16.59 6.90
CA ALA A 145 -0.38 17.62 6.68
C ALA A 145 0.19 18.67 5.72
N ALA A 146 -0.65 19.16 4.81
CA ALA A 146 -0.32 20.24 3.88
C ALA A 146 -0.18 21.59 4.61
#